data_AF-A0A3M2FH60-F1
#
_entry.id   AF-A0A3M2FH60-F1
#
_cell.length_a   1.000
_cell.length_b   1.000
_cell.length_c   1.000
_cell.angle_alpha   90.00
_cell.angle_beta   90.00
_cell.angle_gamma   90.00
#
_symmetry.space_group_name_H-M   'P 1'
#
loop_
_entity.id
_entity.type
_entity.pdbx_description
1 polymer ?
#
loop_
_entity_poly.entity_id
_entity_poly.type
_entity_poly.pdbx_seq_one_letter_code
_entity_poly.pdbx_strand_id
1 'polypeptide(L)'
;MILQELTKYYHRLKNDPKADITQPGFSKENISFRIKLTIDGKLSDLENPIEDLRTQKGKNLVPFKITVPKFDGKRTSGIKPYFLWDKSDYIIGIKKVNEGEVPTPKHHQAFIDLIDKVTNDTHQTHPAIDSIRTFCTNRNNI
;
A
#
# COMPACT_ATOMS: atom_id res chain seq x y z
N MET A 1 2.91 4.08 37.39
CA MET A 1 2.32 4.96 36.36
C MET A 1 1.77 4.09 35.23
N ILE A 2 0.48 4.17 34.92
CA ILE A 2 -0.18 3.21 34.01
C ILE A 2 0.42 3.19 32.59
N LEU A 3 0.85 4.33 32.06
CA LEU A 3 1.47 4.43 30.73
C LEU A 3 2.78 3.64 30.61
N GLN A 4 3.65 3.73 31.62
CA GLN A 4 4.90 2.96 31.65
C GLN A 4 4.64 1.44 31.66
N GLU A 5 3.63 0.99 32.41
CA GLU A 5 3.28 -0.43 32.46
C GLU A 5 2.68 -0.93 31.15
N LEU A 6 1.85 -0.12 30.47
CA LEU A 6 1.35 -0.42 29.13
C LEU A 6 2.49 -0.49 28.09
N THR A 7 3.47 0.41 28.16
CA THR A 7 4.66 0.36 27.28
C THR A 7 5.47 -0.91 27.53
N LYS A 8 5.74 -1.26 28.80
CA LYS A 8 6.42 -2.52 29.15
C LYS A 8 5.65 -3.75 28.65
N TYR A 9 4.31 -3.71 28.74
CA TYR A 9 3.47 -4.78 28.23
C TYR A 9 3.55 -4.91 26.71
N TYR A 10 3.53 -3.79 25.97
CA TYR A 10 3.75 -3.78 24.52
C TYR A 10 5.09 -4.43 24.15
N HIS A 11 6.18 -4.07 24.84
CA HIS A 11 7.49 -4.67 24.58
C HIS A 11 7.54 -6.17 24.87
N ARG A 12 6.85 -6.64 25.92
CA ARG A 12 6.72 -8.08 26.21
C ARG A 12 6.00 -8.81 25.08
N LEU A 13 4.89 -8.26 24.60
CA LEU A 13 4.16 -8.83 23.45
C LEU A 13 5.00 -8.80 22.18
N LYS A 14 5.73 -7.70 21.89
CA LYS A 14 6.60 -7.60 20.71
C LYS A 14 7.68 -8.69 20.68
N ASN A 15 8.15 -9.12 21.84
CA ASN A 15 9.17 -10.17 21.97
C ASN A 15 8.59 -11.59 22.01
N ASP A 16 7.26 -11.74 22.10
CA ASP A 16 6.59 -13.05 22.06
C ASP A 16 6.34 -13.45 20.59
N PRO A 17 6.95 -14.55 20.09
CA PRO A 17 6.73 -15.01 18.72
C PRO A 17 5.29 -15.39 18.40
N LYS A 18 4.45 -15.63 19.41
CA LYS A 18 3.03 -15.98 19.26
C LYS A 18 2.11 -14.77 19.23
N ALA A 19 2.60 -13.60 19.67
CA ALA A 19 1.77 -12.41 19.74
C ALA A 19 1.61 -11.78 18.36
N ASP A 20 0.36 -11.56 17.95
CA ASP A 20 0.05 -10.85 16.72
C ASP A 20 0.06 -9.33 16.96
N ILE A 21 1.27 -8.74 17.01
CA ILE A 21 1.44 -7.31 17.24
C ILE A 21 2.28 -6.64 16.14
N THR A 22 1.83 -5.47 15.69
CA THR A 22 2.51 -4.69 14.66
C THR A 22 3.41 -3.62 15.28
N GLN A 23 4.50 -3.29 14.58
CA GLN A 23 5.37 -2.18 14.98
C GLN A 23 4.63 -0.84 14.90
N PRO A 24 4.98 0.16 15.74
CA PRO A 24 4.38 1.48 15.64
C PRO A 24 4.58 2.06 14.23
N GLY A 25 3.56 2.71 13.68
CA GLY A 25 3.58 3.21 12.30
C GLY A 25 3.15 2.20 11.23
N PHE A 26 2.82 0.96 11.62
CA PHE A 26 2.32 -0.08 10.72
C PHE A 26 0.99 -0.65 11.23
N SER A 27 0.19 -1.23 10.33
CA SER A 27 -1.02 -1.99 10.66
C SER A 27 -1.12 -3.27 9.84
N LYS A 28 -1.96 -4.21 10.30
CA LYS A 28 -2.30 -5.42 9.53
C LYS A 28 -3.56 -5.20 8.73
N GLU A 29 -3.44 -5.23 7.40
CA GLU A 29 -4.54 -4.96 6.48
C GLU A 29 -4.76 -6.13 5.51
N ASN A 30 -5.96 -6.19 4.95
CA ASN A 30 -6.38 -7.23 4.01
C ASN A 30 -6.03 -6.82 2.58
N ILE A 31 -5.07 -7.49 1.97
CA ILE A 31 -4.60 -7.22 0.60
C ILE A 31 -4.93 -8.41 -0.30
N SER A 32 -5.59 -8.12 -1.43
CA SER A 32 -5.98 -9.15 -2.40
C SER A 32 -4.97 -9.33 -3.52
N PHE A 33 -4.31 -8.24 -3.94
CA PHE A 33 -3.45 -8.24 -5.12
C PHE A 33 -2.18 -7.46 -4.84
N ARG A 34 -1.07 -7.86 -5.46
CA ARG A 34 0.17 -7.07 -5.50
C ARG A 34 0.68 -6.92 -6.93
N ILE A 35 1.30 -5.78 -7.20
CA ILE A 35 1.97 -5.51 -8.48
C ILE A 35 3.46 -5.83 -8.30
N LYS A 36 4.01 -6.67 -9.17
CA LYS A 36 5.45 -7.00 -9.14
C LYS A 36 6.20 -6.05 -10.08
N LEU A 37 7.17 -5.33 -9.53
CA LEU A 37 8.00 -4.37 -10.26
C LEU A 37 9.45 -4.85 -10.34
N THR A 38 10.10 -4.56 -11.46
CA THR A 38 11.57 -4.60 -11.55
C THR A 38 12.17 -3.39 -10.83
N ILE A 39 13.48 -3.42 -10.62
CA ILE A 39 14.22 -2.29 -10.04
C ILE A 39 14.16 -1.03 -10.92
N ASP A 40 13.89 -1.19 -12.22
CA ASP A 40 13.75 -0.09 -13.19
C ASP A 40 12.32 0.48 -13.24
N GLY A 41 11.42 0.01 -12.38
CA GLY A 41 10.02 0.47 -12.35
C GLY A 41 9.17 -0.02 -13.51
N LYS A 42 9.57 -1.15 -14.13
CA LYS A 42 8.76 -1.87 -15.12
C LYS A 42 8.02 -3.00 -14.44
N LEU A 43 6.95 -3.49 -15.07
CA LEU A 43 6.31 -4.73 -14.63
C LEU A 43 7.30 -5.89 -14.77
N SER A 44 7.49 -6.67 -13.70
CA SER A 44 8.52 -7.72 -13.68
C SER A 44 8.20 -8.90 -14.59
N ASP A 45 6.93 -9.09 -14.89
CA ASP A 45 6.37 -10.23 -15.58
C ASP A 45 5.32 -9.69 -16.53
N LEU A 46 5.59 -9.74 -17.84
CA LEU A 46 4.68 -9.22 -18.87
C LEU A 46 3.43 -10.07 -19.02
N GLU A 47 3.50 -11.35 -18.67
CA GLU A 47 2.36 -12.28 -18.74
C GLU A 47 1.52 -12.25 -17.46
N ASN A 48 2.19 -12.14 -16.29
CA ASN A 48 1.52 -12.10 -14.99
C ASN A 48 2.08 -11.02 -14.04
N PRO A 49 1.83 -9.73 -14.33
CA PRO A 49 2.35 -8.61 -13.53
C PRO A 49 1.67 -8.45 -12.17
N ILE A 50 0.44 -8.98 -12.03
CA ILE A 50 -0.40 -8.85 -10.83
C ILE A 50 -0.53 -10.22 -10.20
N GLU A 51 -0.06 -10.36 -8.97
CA GLU A 51 -0.21 -11.59 -8.22
C GLU A 51 -1.44 -11.55 -7.31
N ASP A 52 -2.30 -12.56 -7.43
CA ASP A 52 -3.43 -12.79 -6.54
C ASP A 52 -2.95 -13.42 -5.24
N LEU A 53 -3.11 -12.70 -4.13
CA LEU A 53 -2.73 -13.14 -2.79
C LEU A 53 -3.89 -13.82 -2.07
N ARG A 54 -5.10 -13.81 -2.63
CA ARG A 54 -6.27 -14.36 -1.95
C ARG A 54 -6.13 -15.86 -1.78
N THR A 55 -6.62 -16.35 -0.65
CA THR A 55 -6.65 -17.78 -0.34
C THR A 55 -8.07 -18.31 -0.34
N GLN A 56 -8.26 -19.57 -0.74
CA GLN A 56 -9.55 -20.21 -0.71
C GLN A 56 -9.93 -20.56 0.73
N LYS A 57 -11.05 -20.01 1.22
CA LYS A 57 -11.66 -20.37 2.51
C LYS A 57 -13.10 -20.82 2.28
N GLY A 58 -13.29 -22.13 2.19
CA GLY A 58 -14.57 -22.72 1.82
C GLY A 58 -14.93 -22.38 0.37
N LYS A 59 -16.05 -21.69 0.16
CA LYS A 59 -16.49 -21.22 -1.17
C LYS A 59 -15.97 -19.82 -1.54
N ASN A 60 -15.35 -19.10 -0.60
CA ASN A 60 -14.96 -17.70 -0.76
C ASN A 60 -13.45 -17.56 -0.94
N LEU A 61 -13.04 -16.62 -1.80
CA LEU A 61 -11.66 -16.12 -1.84
C LEU A 61 -11.51 -15.02 -0.80
N VAL A 62 -10.59 -15.20 0.16
CA VAL A 62 -10.34 -14.23 1.23
C VAL A 62 -8.99 -13.54 1.03
N PRO A 63 -8.89 -12.22 1.25
CA PRO A 63 -7.63 -11.50 1.15
C PRO A 63 -6.57 -12.02 2.13
N PHE A 64 -5.31 -11.79 1.78
CA PHE A 64 -4.18 -12.08 2.64
C PHE A 64 -3.96 -10.94 3.63
N LYS A 65 -3.79 -11.26 4.92
CA LYS A 65 -3.52 -10.26 5.95
C LYS A 65 -2.02 -9.96 6.01
N ILE A 66 -1.61 -8.77 5.59
CA ILE A 66 -0.21 -8.36 5.50
C ILE A 66 0.04 -7.10 6.33
N THR A 67 1.28 -6.93 6.79
CA THR A 67 1.70 -5.70 7.48
C THR A 67 2.01 -4.61 6.45
N VAL A 68 1.40 -3.44 6.61
CA VAL A 68 1.55 -2.29 5.71
C VAL A 68 1.81 -1.01 6.49
N PRO A 69 2.39 0.04 5.86
CA PRO A 69 2.46 1.36 6.47
C PRO A 69 1.08 1.84 6.89
N LYS A 70 0.96 2.24 8.16
CA LYS A 70 -0.31 2.66 8.74
C LYS A 70 -0.81 3.90 8.02
N PHE A 71 -2.10 3.92 7.69
CA PHE A 71 -2.77 5.11 7.22
C PHE A 71 -3.39 5.86 8.41
N ASP A 72 -2.92 7.07 8.67
CA ASP A 72 -3.45 7.92 9.75
C ASP A 72 -4.71 8.67 9.27
N GLY A 73 -5.85 8.01 9.43
CA GLY A 73 -7.17 8.62 9.23
C GLY A 73 -8.23 7.66 8.71
N LYS A 74 -9.36 8.22 8.28
CA LYS A 74 -10.36 7.54 7.46
C LYS A 74 -10.46 8.26 6.13
N ARG A 75 -10.57 7.51 5.02
CA ARG A 75 -10.99 8.05 3.72
C ARG A 75 -12.50 8.27 3.72
N THR A 76 -12.98 9.11 4.64
CA THR A 76 -14.40 9.51 4.75
C THR A 76 -14.73 10.73 3.90
N SER A 77 -13.75 11.61 3.65
CA SER A 77 -13.85 12.72 2.72
C SER A 77 -12.48 13.12 2.16
N GLY A 78 -12.47 13.60 0.91
CA GLY A 78 -11.29 14.08 0.21
C GLY A 78 -10.44 12.99 -0.46
N ILE A 79 -9.40 13.45 -1.16
CA ILE A 79 -8.44 12.61 -1.87
C ILE A 79 -7.27 12.33 -0.92
N LYS A 80 -7.18 11.10 -0.41
CA LYS A 80 -6.16 10.71 0.58
C LYS A 80 -5.54 9.35 0.22
N PRO A 81 -4.39 9.33 -0.46
CA PRO A 81 -3.73 8.09 -0.87
C PRO A 81 -3.21 7.29 0.33
N TYR A 82 -3.23 5.97 0.20
CA TYR A 82 -2.63 5.03 1.14
C TYR A 82 -1.25 4.65 0.60
N PHE A 83 -0.21 4.86 1.38
CA PHE A 83 1.16 4.69 0.91
C PHE A 83 1.46 3.21 0.59
N LEU A 84 1.66 2.88 -0.69
CA LEU A 84 2.05 1.55 -1.22
C LEU A 84 0.98 0.44 -1.23
N TRP A 85 -0.24 0.67 -0.78
CA TRP A 85 -1.28 -0.39 -0.71
C TRP A 85 -2.69 0.13 -1.02
N ASP A 86 -2.80 1.11 -1.91
CA ASP A 86 -4.07 1.69 -2.30
C ASP A 86 -4.83 0.89 -3.37
N LYS A 87 -6.02 1.37 -3.71
CA LYS A 87 -6.84 0.93 -4.83
C LYS A 87 -6.22 1.36 -6.17
N SER A 88 -6.67 0.71 -7.24
CA SER A 88 -6.16 0.93 -8.60
C SER A 88 -6.32 2.38 -9.09
N ASP A 89 -7.34 3.10 -8.64
CA ASP A 89 -7.57 4.49 -9.02
C ASP A 89 -6.51 5.46 -8.49
N TYR A 90 -5.86 5.11 -7.38
CA TYR A 90 -4.72 5.86 -6.84
C TYR A 90 -3.39 5.35 -7.41
N ILE A 91 -3.17 4.02 -7.45
CA ILE A 91 -1.87 3.48 -7.85
C ILE A 91 -1.61 3.63 -9.35
N ILE A 92 -2.60 3.31 -10.20
CA ILE A 92 -2.48 3.29 -11.67
C ILE A 92 -3.47 4.24 -12.37
N GLY A 93 -4.25 5.02 -11.63
CA GLY A 93 -5.22 5.96 -12.22
C GLY A 93 -6.43 5.32 -12.90
N ILE A 94 -6.55 3.98 -12.87
CA ILE A 94 -7.69 3.26 -13.45
C ILE A 94 -8.72 2.98 -12.37
N LYS A 95 -9.89 3.58 -12.53
CA LYS A 95 -11.10 3.25 -11.76
C LYS A 95 -12.04 2.43 -12.65
N LYS A 96 -12.73 1.44 -12.07
CA LYS A 96 -13.90 0.86 -12.73
C LYS A 96 -14.97 1.95 -12.84
N VAL A 97 -15.21 2.43 -14.06
CA VAL A 97 -16.20 3.46 -14.36
C VAL A 97 -17.59 2.83 -14.37
N ASN A 98 -18.51 3.36 -13.58
CA ASN A 98 -19.95 3.15 -13.81
C ASN A 98 -20.41 4.14 -14.88
N GLU A 99 -21.46 3.81 -15.66
CA GLU A 99 -21.99 4.72 -16.69
C GLU A 99 -22.15 6.16 -16.15
N GLY A 100 -21.45 7.11 -16.77
CA GLY A 100 -21.50 8.53 -16.42
C GLY A 100 -20.36 9.06 -15.51
N GLU A 101 -19.47 8.22 -14.98
CA GLU A 101 -18.32 8.70 -14.20
C GLU A 101 -17.10 9.00 -15.08
N VAL A 102 -16.55 10.22 -14.97
CA VAL A 102 -15.30 10.57 -15.64
C VAL A 102 -14.11 10.01 -14.83
N PRO A 103 -13.12 9.34 -15.47
CA PRO A 103 -11.87 8.99 -14.81
C PRO A 103 -11.31 10.22 -14.08
N THR A 104 -10.83 10.06 -12.85
CA THR A 104 -10.38 11.19 -12.02
C THR A 104 -8.86 11.17 -11.87
N PRO A 105 -8.09 11.83 -12.77
CA PRO A 105 -6.63 11.94 -12.70
C PRO A 105 -6.09 12.44 -11.36
N LYS A 106 -6.91 13.14 -10.58
CA LYS A 106 -6.53 13.74 -9.29
C LYS A 106 -6.16 12.70 -8.23
N HIS A 107 -6.73 11.49 -8.27
CA HIS A 107 -6.38 10.44 -7.29
C HIS A 107 -4.96 9.93 -7.50
N HIS A 108 -4.63 9.64 -8.77
CA HIS A 108 -3.31 9.17 -9.13
C HIS A 108 -2.23 10.23 -8.92
N GLN A 109 -2.53 11.48 -9.28
CA GLN A 109 -1.61 12.58 -9.00
C GLN A 109 -1.33 12.72 -7.50
N ALA A 110 -2.37 12.67 -6.66
CA ALA A 110 -2.18 12.74 -5.21
C ALA A 110 -1.30 11.60 -4.67
N PHE A 111 -1.41 10.40 -5.26
CA PHE A 111 -0.56 9.26 -4.89
C PHE A 111 0.92 9.50 -5.25
N ILE A 112 1.20 10.05 -6.44
CA ILE A 112 2.55 10.47 -6.84
C ILE A 112 3.08 11.55 -5.89
N ASP A 113 2.27 12.56 -5.57
CA ASP A 113 2.65 13.63 -4.65
C ASP A 113 2.99 13.09 -3.25
N LEU A 114 2.28 12.04 -2.80
CA LEU A 114 2.59 11.37 -1.53
C LEU A 114 3.95 10.65 -1.59
N ILE A 115 4.27 9.96 -2.69
CA ILE A 115 5.57 9.31 -2.88
C ILE A 115 6.69 10.35 -2.83
N ASP A 116 6.52 11.46 -3.55
CA ASP A 116 7.51 12.54 -3.61
C ASP A 116 7.71 13.17 -2.23
N LYS A 117 6.62 13.43 -1.51
CA LYS A 117 6.67 13.93 -0.14
C LYS A 117 7.45 13.00 0.79
N VAL A 118 7.10 11.71 0.83
CA VAL A 118 7.77 10.74 1.72
C VAL A 118 9.25 10.59 1.36
N THR A 119 9.59 10.59 0.08
CA THR A 119 10.98 10.49 -0.38
C THR A 119 11.80 11.71 0.05
N ASN A 120 11.23 12.90 -0.10
CA ASN A 120 11.88 14.15 0.31
C ASN A 120 12.03 14.25 1.84
N ASP A 121 11.00 13.87 2.60
CA ASP A 121 10.99 13.96 4.07
C ASP A 121 11.97 12.95 4.71
N THR A 122 12.20 11.80 4.07
CA THR A 122 13.07 10.73 4.60
C THR A 122 14.50 10.77 4.07
N HIS A 123 14.75 11.50 2.98
CA HIS A 123 16.03 11.48 2.25
C HIS A 123 16.50 10.07 1.87
N GLN A 124 15.58 9.11 1.74
CA GLN A 124 15.88 7.72 1.47
C GLN A 124 16.18 7.53 -0.03
N THR A 125 17.37 7.00 -0.36
CA THR A 125 17.82 6.79 -1.75
C THR A 125 17.71 5.33 -2.19
N HIS A 126 16.76 4.59 -1.65
CA HIS A 126 16.64 3.16 -1.96
C HIS A 126 16.11 2.98 -3.39
N PRO A 127 16.74 2.16 -4.27
CA PRO A 127 16.33 2.03 -5.68
C PRO A 127 14.87 1.61 -5.89
N ALA A 128 14.28 0.90 -4.92
CA ALA A 128 12.85 0.56 -4.95
C ALA A 128 11.92 1.78 -4.88
N ILE A 129 12.35 2.91 -4.32
CA ILE A 129 11.56 4.14 -4.31
C ILE A 129 11.48 4.72 -5.72
N ASP A 130 12.64 4.79 -6.38
CA ASP A 130 12.73 5.24 -7.77
C ASP A 130 11.95 4.33 -8.71
N SER A 131 11.96 3.01 -8.45
CA SER A 131 11.19 2.05 -9.24
C SER A 131 9.68 2.27 -9.12
N ILE A 132 9.17 2.50 -7.91
CA ILE A 132 7.74 2.78 -7.68
C ILE A 132 7.34 4.10 -8.34
N ARG A 133 8.16 5.14 -8.18
CA ARG A 133 7.90 6.45 -8.80
C ARG A 133 7.92 6.37 -10.33
N THR A 134 8.89 5.65 -10.89
CA THR A 134 9.01 5.41 -12.33
C THR A 134 7.80 4.62 -12.85
N PHE A 135 7.36 3.61 -12.10
CA PHE A 135 6.16 2.85 -12.44
C PHE A 135 4.93 3.73 -12.52
N CYS A 136 4.68 4.56 -11.51
CA CYS A 136 3.50 5.44 -11.47
C CYS A 136 3.55 6.56 -12.52
N THR A 137 4.72 7.06 -12.89
CA THR A 137 4.83 8.17 -13.86
C THR A 137 4.88 7.70 -15.32
N ASN A 138 5.23 6.44 -15.57
CA ASN A 138 5.33 5.89 -16.91
C ASN A 138 3.97 5.43 -17.45
N ARG A 139 3.42 6.19 -18.39
CA ARG A 139 2.15 5.87 -19.06
C ARG A 139 2.19 4.60 -19.92
N ASN A 140 3.37 4.09 -20.28
CA ASN A 140 3.48 2.86 -21.07
C ASN A 140 3.31 1.58 -20.23
N ASN A 141 3.23 1.71 -18.90
CA ASN A 141 3.03 0.59 -17.98
C ASN A 141 1.53 0.29 -17.71
N ILE A 142 0.61 1.08 -18.28
CA ILE A 142 -0.84 1.07 -17.99
C ILE A 142 -1.62 0.91 -19.29
#